data_AF-A0A4Y2PXV5-F1
#
_entry.id   AF-A0A4Y2PXV5-F1
#
_cell.length_a   1.000
_cell.length_b   1.000
_cell.length_c   1.000
_cell.angle_alpha   90.00
_cell.angle_beta   90.00
_cell.angle_gamma   90.00
#
_symmetry.space_group_name_H-M   'P 1'
#
loop_
_entity.id
_entity.type
_entity.pdbx_description
1 polymer ?
#
loop_
_entity_poly.entity_id
_entity_poly.type
_entity_poly.pdbx_seq_one_letter_code
_entity_poly.pdbx_strand_id
1 'polypeptide(L)'
;MSPRPTVKPLTFEGQTSWTVLKIQFDVVISTNGWTDFVKASQLVASLRGSAEEVLQEILADKLTDLTTIEKAFEFRFGDNHLLQLYRTELN
;
A
#
# COMPACT_ATOMS: atom_id res chain seq x y z
N MET A 1 22.95 11.20 -22.19
CA MET A 1 22.40 10.87 -20.85
C MET A 1 21.23 9.93 -21.07
N SER A 2 21.28 8.71 -20.53
CA SER A 2 20.13 7.79 -20.60
C SER A 2 19.11 8.21 -19.55
N PRO A 3 17.80 8.28 -19.85
CA PRO A 3 16.80 8.54 -18.82
C PRO A 3 16.91 7.45 -17.74
N ARG A 4 16.92 7.88 -16.47
CA ARG A 4 16.94 6.96 -15.34
C ARG A 4 15.68 6.07 -15.44
N PRO A 5 15.79 4.74 -15.49
CA PRO A 5 14.64 3.87 -15.70
C PRO A 5 13.64 4.07 -14.56
N THR A 6 12.43 4.51 -14.89
CA THR A 6 11.33 4.62 -13.93
C THR A 6 10.76 3.22 -13.71
N VAL A 7 10.93 2.69 -12.50
CA VAL A 7 10.30 1.44 -12.09
C VAL A 7 8.78 1.66 -12.14
N LYS A 8 8.05 0.77 -12.82
CA LYS A 8 6.59 0.86 -12.90
C LYS A 8 5.98 0.72 -11.50
N PRO A 9 4.88 1.45 -11.19
CA PRO A 9 4.18 1.27 -9.93
C PRO A 9 3.73 -0.18 -9.77
N LEU A 10 3.90 -0.72 -8.57
CA LEU A 10 3.39 -2.05 -8.20
C LEU A 10 1.86 -2.07 -8.31
N THR A 11 1.24 -3.23 -8.49
CA THR A 11 -0.21 -3.39 -8.35
C THR A 11 -0.48 -4.19 -7.09
N PHE A 12 -1.33 -3.67 -6.20
CA PHE A 12 -1.73 -4.35 -4.98
C PHE A 12 -3.24 -4.59 -4.97
N GLU A 13 -3.62 -5.86 -4.92
CA GLU A 13 -5.02 -6.30 -4.98
C GLU A 13 -5.58 -6.77 -3.63
N GLY A 14 -4.82 -6.61 -2.54
CA GLY A 14 -5.26 -7.05 -1.20
C GLY A 14 -5.10 -8.55 -0.92
N GLN A 15 -4.46 -9.30 -1.82
CA GLN A 15 -4.27 -10.76 -1.69
C GLN A 15 -2.97 -11.17 -0.97
N THR A 16 -1.99 -10.27 -0.89
CA THR A 16 -0.73 -10.49 -0.16
C THR A 16 -0.73 -9.68 1.13
N SER A 17 0.03 -10.10 2.14
CA SER A 17 0.10 -9.34 3.40
C SER A 17 0.65 -7.94 3.19
N TRP A 18 0.21 -6.99 4.02
CA TRP A 18 0.71 -5.63 4.02
C TRP A 18 2.23 -5.56 4.22
N THR A 19 2.79 -6.41 5.08
CA THR A 19 4.23 -6.51 5.33
C THR A 19 5.03 -6.78 4.05
N VAL A 20 4.55 -7.70 3.20
CA VAL A 20 5.20 -8.02 1.91
C VAL A 20 5.12 -6.83 0.96
N LEU A 21 3.97 -6.17 0.87
CA LEU A 21 3.79 -4.96 0.06
C LEU A 21 4.76 -3.86 0.50
N LYS A 22 4.88 -3.62 1.82
CA LYS A 22 5.75 -2.59 2.38
C LYS A 22 7.22 -2.82 2.03
N ILE A 23 7.71 -4.04 2.15
CA ILE A 23 9.09 -4.40 1.75
C ILE A 23 9.33 -4.13 0.27
N GLN A 24 8.41 -4.55 -0.61
CA GLN A 24 8.54 -4.31 -2.04
C GLN A 24 8.50 -2.80 -2.36
N PHE A 25 7.65 -2.06 -1.68
CA PHE A 25 7.51 -0.62 -1.85
C PHE A 25 8.75 0.14 -1.38
N ASP A 26 9.36 -0.23 -0.26
CA ASP A 26 10.60 0.38 0.26
C ASP A 26 11.79 0.20 -0.70
N VAL A 27 11.88 -0.95 -1.38
CA VAL A 27 12.88 -1.18 -2.44
C VAL A 27 12.67 -0.20 -3.61
N VAL A 28 11.42 0.03 -4.02
CA VAL A 28 11.11 0.98 -5.10
C VAL A 28 11.36 2.43 -4.67
N ILE A 29 11.04 2.79 -3.43
CA ILE A 29 11.29 4.14 -2.90
C ILE A 29 12.79 4.46 -2.85
N SER A 30 13.59 3.53 -2.30
CA SER A 30 15.03 3.74 -2.09
C SER A 30 15.80 3.92 -3.40
N THR A 31 15.36 3.27 -4.47
CA THR A 31 15.97 3.39 -5.81
C THR A 31 15.60 4.70 -6.52
N ASN A 32 14.41 5.25 -6.24
CA ASN A 32 13.91 6.42 -6.94
C ASN A 32 14.07 7.75 -6.18
N GLY A 33 14.37 7.72 -4.88
CA GLY A 33 14.55 8.94 -4.08
C GLY A 33 13.28 9.78 -3.96
N TRP A 34 12.12 9.13 -3.90
CA TRP A 34 10.83 9.82 -3.85
C TRP A 34 10.61 10.59 -2.55
N THR A 35 10.01 11.77 -2.65
CA THR A 35 9.46 12.54 -1.50
C THR A 35 8.22 11.86 -0.94
N ASP A 36 7.87 12.10 0.33
CA ASP A 36 6.71 11.45 0.96
C ASP A 36 5.38 11.67 0.23
N PHE A 37 5.16 12.85 -0.37
CA PHE A 37 4.00 13.11 -1.21
C PHE A 37 3.93 12.18 -2.44
N VAL A 38 5.08 11.98 -3.10
CA VAL A 38 5.20 11.06 -4.25
C VAL A 38 5.01 9.63 -3.80
N LYS A 39 5.55 9.24 -2.64
CA LYS A 39 5.32 7.90 -2.05
C LYS A 39 3.82 7.67 -1.80
N ALA A 40 3.14 8.60 -1.14
CA ALA A 40 1.70 8.53 -0.87
C ALA A 40 0.90 8.40 -2.17
N SER A 41 1.18 9.26 -3.16
CA SER A 41 0.48 9.23 -4.45
C SER A 41 0.71 7.92 -5.22
N GLN A 42 1.93 7.38 -5.20
CA GLN A 42 2.25 6.12 -5.85
C GLN A 42 1.62 4.91 -5.13
N LEU A 43 1.56 4.95 -3.80
CA LEU A 43 0.90 3.92 -3.00
C LEU A 43 -0.62 3.92 -3.22
N VAL A 44 -1.24 5.09 -3.39
CA VAL A 44 -2.67 5.16 -3.75
C VAL A 44 -2.90 4.67 -5.19
N ALA A 45 -2.01 5.05 -6.12
CA ALA A 45 -2.13 4.67 -7.53
C ALA A 45 -1.93 3.17 -7.80
N SER A 46 -1.23 2.45 -6.89
CA SER A 46 -0.99 1.01 -6.98
C SER A 46 -2.19 0.14 -6.58
N LEU A 47 -3.19 0.70 -5.90
CA LEU A 47 -4.30 -0.05 -5.32
C LEU A 47 -5.32 -0.47 -6.37
N ARG A 48 -5.75 -1.73 -6.32
CA ARG A 48 -6.84 -2.26 -7.14
C ARG A 48 -7.67 -3.22 -6.29
N GLY A 49 -8.91 -3.49 -6.72
CA GLY A 49 -9.77 -4.49 -6.06
C GLY A 49 -10.05 -4.15 -4.59
N SER A 50 -10.00 -5.15 -3.69
CA SER A 50 -10.32 -4.97 -2.27
C SER A 50 -9.37 -4.00 -1.57
N ALA A 51 -8.15 -3.81 -2.07
CA ALA A 51 -7.21 -2.84 -1.51
C ALA A 51 -7.65 -1.39 -1.72
N GLU A 52 -8.42 -1.09 -2.77
CA GLU A 52 -8.93 0.26 -3.03
C GLU A 52 -9.97 0.69 -1.99
N GLU A 53 -10.68 -0.26 -1.38
CA GLU A 53 -11.66 0.03 -0.33
C GLU A 53 -11.04 0.67 0.93
N VAL A 54 -9.71 0.54 1.16
CA VAL A 54 -9.00 1.31 2.21
C VAL A 54 -9.15 2.81 2.01
N LEU A 55 -9.27 3.27 0.75
CA LEU A 55 -9.41 4.70 0.46
C LEU A 55 -10.73 5.29 0.99
N GLN A 56 -11.74 4.46 1.24
CA GLN A 56 -13.01 4.90 1.85
C GLN A 56 -12.85 5.19 3.35
N GLU A 57 -11.86 4.59 4.01
CA GLU A 57 -11.59 4.76 5.43
C GLU A 57 -10.74 6.01 5.70
N ILE A 58 -10.09 6.56 4.67
CA ILE A 58 -9.20 7.71 4.77
C ILE A 58 -9.90 8.96 4.23
N LEU A 59 -9.81 10.07 4.97
CA LEU A 59 -10.31 11.36 4.46
C LEU A 59 -9.50 11.80 3.23
N ALA A 60 -10.17 12.36 2.22
CA ALA A 60 -9.54 12.73 0.95
C ALA A 60 -8.38 13.74 1.11
N ASP A 61 -8.47 14.66 2.07
CA ASP A 61 -7.40 15.62 2.39
C ASP A 61 -6.19 14.99 3.11
N LYS A 62 -6.29 13.71 3.48
CA LYS A 62 -5.25 12.91 4.15
C LYS A 62 -4.64 11.84 3.25
N LEU A 63 -5.13 11.67 2.03
CA LEU A 63 -4.54 10.77 1.01
C LEU A 63 -3.17 11.24 0.48
N THR A 64 -2.66 12.36 0.97
CA THR A 64 -1.30 12.84 0.71
C THR A 64 -0.34 12.56 1.86
N ASP A 65 -0.86 12.13 3.02
CA ASP A 65 -0.06 11.77 4.18
C ASP A 65 0.23 10.26 4.17
N LEU A 66 1.48 9.91 3.86
CA LEU A 66 1.93 8.52 3.80
C LEU A 66 1.65 7.78 5.11
N THR A 67 1.84 8.43 6.26
CA THR A 67 1.66 7.79 7.57
C THR A 67 0.20 7.38 7.81
N THR A 68 -0.76 8.24 7.44
CA THR A 68 -2.18 7.93 7.56
C THR A 68 -2.55 6.74 6.66
N ILE A 69 -2.04 6.71 5.43
CA ILE A 69 -2.28 5.61 4.50
C ILE A 69 -1.70 4.29 5.05
N GLU A 70 -0.43 4.28 5.46
CA GLU A 70 0.20 3.07 6.02
C GLU A 70 -0.55 2.50 7.22
N LYS A 71 -1.08 3.36 8.11
CA LYS A 71 -1.86 2.91 9.27
C LYS A 71 -3.19 2.27 8.88
N ALA A 72 -3.89 2.80 7.88
CA ALA A 72 -5.11 2.20 7.38
C ALA A 72 -4.83 0.83 6.74
N PHE A 73 -3.72 0.70 6.00
CA PHE A 73 -3.28 -0.58 5.46
C PHE A 73 -2.91 -1.59 6.55
N GLU A 74 -2.17 -1.17 7.58
CA GLU A 74 -1.85 -2.04 8.72
C GLU A 74 -3.12 -2.53 9.43
N PHE A 75 -4.11 -1.63 9.62
CA PHE A 75 -5.38 -1.99 10.26
C PHE A 75 -6.16 -3.04 9.47
N ARG A 76 -6.17 -2.93 8.14
CA ARG A 76 -7.00 -3.77 7.26
C ARG A 76 -6.30 -5.02 6.73
N PHE A 77 -5.01 -4.94 6.44
CA PHE A 77 -4.21 -5.98 5.78
C PHE A 77 -2.97 -6.40 6.57
N GLY A 78 -2.79 -5.87 7.78
CA GLY A 78 -1.73 -6.31 8.69
C GLY A 78 -1.87 -7.79 9.03
N ASP A 79 -0.79 -8.38 9.54
CA ASP A 79 -0.66 -9.84 9.73
C ASP A 79 -1.74 -10.43 10.66
N ASN A 80 -2.33 -9.61 11.54
CA ASN A 80 -3.43 -10.02 12.42
C ASN A 80 -4.77 -10.23 11.70
N HIS A 81 -4.98 -9.64 10.51
CA HIS A 81 -6.23 -9.80 9.77
C HIS A 81 -6.31 -11.14 9.00
N LEU A 82 -5.18 -11.66 8.51
CA LEU A 82 -5.10 -13.01 7.93
C LEU A 82 -5.55 -14.10 8.93
N LEU A 83 -5.22 -13.93 10.21
CA LEU A 83 -5.69 -14.81 11.29
C LEU A 83 -7.20 -14.71 11.54
N GLN A 84 -7.82 -13.55 11.30
CA GLN A 84 -9.27 -13.38 11.41
C GLN A 84 -10.01 -13.98 10.21
N LEU A 85 -9.50 -13.80 8.98
CA LEU A 85 -10.05 -14.46 7.79
C LEU A 85 -10.07 -16.00 7.95
N TYR A 86 -8.96 -16.59 8.42
CA TYR A 86 -8.91 -18.03 8.70
C TYR A 86 -9.89 -18.48 9.81
N ARG A 87 -10.18 -17.60 10.78
CA ARG A 87 -11.15 -17.88 11.85
C ARG A 87 -12.60 -17.82 11.38
N THR A 88 -12.92 -16.92 10.45
CA THR A 88 -14.28 -16.72 9.95
C THR A 88 -14.67 -17.76 8.90
N GLU A 89 -13.71 -18.30 8.13
CA GLU A 89 -13.96 -19.38 7.16
C GLU A 89 -14.16 -20.78 7.78
N LEU A 90 -13.80 -20.97 9.05
CA LEU A 90 -13.90 -22.26 9.76
C LEU A 90 -15.17 -22.43 10.61
N ASN A 91 -16.17 -21.56 10.45
CA ASN A 91 -17.42 -21.59 11.22
C ASN A 91 -18.63 -21.95 10.36
#